data_AF-A0A4Q9LWB5-F1
#
_entry.id   AF-A0A4Q9LWB5-F1
#
_cell.length_a   1.000
_cell.length_b   1.000
_cell.length_c   1.000
_cell.angle_alpha   90.00
_cell.angle_beta   90.00
_cell.angle_gamma   90.00
#
_symmetry.space_group_name_H-M   'P 1'
#
loop_
_entity.id
_entity.type
_entity.pdbx_description
1 polymer ?
#
loop_
_entity_poly.entity_id
_entity_poly.type
_entity_poly.pdbx_seq_one_letter_code
_entity_poly.pdbx_strand_id
1 'polypeptide(L)'
;FNYNSYVINCLTCSKIYRTTEIGINTQFEFKCCGCYSFISLTLKDIQYKTYQKSLSSKIKVGVPLPENGTCIHYRKSFRWFRFPCCNKLFPCDICHDKETDHCNEMANKMVCGFCSKEQSVKNNCECGMTMKKSTAHWEGGKGTRNKVVMSKKDNKKYKK
;
A
#
# COMPACT_ATOMS: atom_id res chain seq x y z
N PHE A 1 10.10 -21.33 23.85
CA PHE A 1 10.26 -20.79 22.48
C PHE A 1 11.19 -19.57 22.40
N ASN A 2 12.16 -19.42 23.32
CA ASN A 2 13.07 -18.25 23.37
C ASN A 2 14.56 -18.61 23.20
N TYR A 3 14.86 -19.87 22.90
CA TYR A 3 16.21 -20.36 22.67
C TYR A 3 16.33 -20.72 21.19
N ASN A 4 17.27 -20.10 20.51
CA ASN A 4 17.55 -20.36 19.10
C ASN A 4 19.06 -20.43 18.88
N SER A 5 19.46 -21.16 17.84
CA SER A 5 20.83 -21.09 17.31
C SER A 5 20.93 -19.94 16.32
N TYR A 6 21.97 -19.11 16.45
CA TYR A 6 22.24 -17.96 15.60
C TYR A 6 23.54 -18.19 14.81
N VAL A 7 23.64 -17.55 13.66
CA VAL A 7 24.88 -17.52 12.88
C VAL A 7 25.47 -16.13 13.03
N ILE A 8 26.73 -16.07 13.45
CA ILE A 8 27.46 -14.83 13.69
C ILE A 8 28.80 -14.86 12.95
N ASN A 9 29.23 -13.70 12.48
CA ASN A 9 30.51 -13.51 11.82
C ASN A 9 31.47 -12.74 12.74
N CYS A 10 32.73 -13.15 12.75
CA CYS A 10 33.78 -12.34 13.35
C CYS A 10 33.97 -11.05 12.53
N LEU A 11 33.92 -9.88 13.19
CA LEU A 11 34.10 -8.60 12.50
C LEU A 11 35.53 -8.35 12.01
N THR A 12 36.52 -9.04 12.58
CA THR A 12 37.93 -8.86 12.21
C THR A 12 38.33 -9.72 11.01
N CYS A 13 37.88 -10.97 10.93
CA CYS A 13 38.32 -11.93 9.92
C CYS A 13 37.19 -12.60 9.14
N SER A 14 35.94 -12.16 9.34
CA SER A 14 34.73 -12.66 8.66
C SER A 14 34.44 -14.15 8.83
N LYS A 15 35.13 -14.83 9.74
CA LYS A 15 34.91 -16.26 10.01
C LYS A 15 33.55 -16.45 10.67
N ILE A 16 32.82 -17.46 10.20
CA ILE A 16 31.43 -17.71 10.58
C ILE A 16 31.40 -18.74 11.72
N TYR A 17 30.57 -18.47 12.72
CA TYR A 17 30.32 -19.33 13.87
C TYR A 17 28.83 -19.54 14.04
N ARG A 18 28.47 -20.75 14.47
CA ARG A 18 27.12 -21.08 14.90
C ARG A 18 27.09 -21.12 16.42
N THR A 19 26.18 -20.36 17.01
CA THR A 19 26.02 -20.35 18.46
C THR A 19 25.29 -21.62 18.93
N THR A 20 25.51 -21.99 20.18
CA THR A 20 24.58 -22.88 20.90
C THR A 20 23.22 -22.18 21.06
N GLU A 21 22.25 -22.86 21.66
CA GLU A 21 20.98 -22.25 22.03
C GLU A 21 21.20 -21.05 22.97
N ILE A 22 20.95 -19.84 22.46
CA ILE A 22 21.06 -18.58 23.22
C ILE A 22 19.65 -18.11 23.57
N GLY A 23 19.44 -17.75 24.84
CA GLY A 23 18.19 -17.17 25.35
C GLY A 23 18.21 -15.65 25.39
N ILE A 24 17.04 -15.04 25.55
CA ILE A 24 16.90 -13.60 25.80
C ILE A 24 17.61 -13.24 27.12
N ASN A 25 18.33 -12.12 27.16
CA ASN A 25 19.16 -11.64 28.26
C ASN A 25 20.31 -12.57 28.67
N THR A 26 20.68 -13.54 27.83
CA THR A 26 21.90 -14.33 28.03
C THR A 26 23.08 -13.68 27.32
N GLN A 27 24.22 -13.66 27.99
CA GLN A 27 25.48 -13.14 27.45
C GLN A 27 26.28 -14.33 26.90
N PHE A 28 26.64 -14.25 25.62
CA PHE A 28 27.41 -15.28 24.93
C PHE A 28 28.77 -14.71 24.53
N GLU A 29 29.85 -15.36 24.96
CA GLU A 29 31.21 -14.87 24.77
C GLU A 29 32.17 -15.97 24.36
N PHE A 30 33.02 -15.70 23.37
CA PHE A 30 34.09 -16.61 22.96
C PHE A 30 35.18 -15.86 22.19
N LYS A 31 36.33 -16.52 22.01
CA LYS A 31 37.42 -16.00 21.17
C LYS A 31 37.33 -16.60 19.77
N CYS A 32 37.48 -15.77 18.75
CA CYS A 32 37.57 -16.22 17.37
C CYS A 32 38.78 -17.16 17.17
N CYS A 33 38.57 -18.34 16.62
CA CYS A 33 39.66 -19.28 16.31
C CYS A 33 40.54 -18.89 15.10
N GLY A 34 40.22 -17.80 14.39
CA GLY A 34 41.02 -17.31 13.26
C GLY A 34 41.95 -16.16 13.65
N CYS A 35 41.44 -15.20 14.42
CA CYS A 35 42.16 -13.97 14.77
C CYS A 35 42.25 -13.70 16.28
N TYR A 36 41.72 -14.60 17.11
CA TYR A 36 41.68 -14.48 18.58
C TYR A 36 40.93 -13.27 19.13
N SER A 37 40.30 -12.46 18.29
CA SER A 37 39.40 -11.38 18.68
C SER A 37 38.30 -11.90 19.59
N PHE A 38 38.00 -11.13 20.63
CA PHE A 38 36.92 -11.41 21.55
C PHE A 38 35.57 -11.07 20.90
N ILE A 39 34.62 -12.00 20.98
CA ILE A 39 33.27 -11.83 20.45
C ILE A 39 32.31 -11.98 21.61
N SER A 40 31.51 -10.94 21.86
CA SER A 40 30.42 -10.96 22.83
C SER A 40 29.10 -10.58 22.16
N LEU A 41 28.01 -11.25 22.55
CA LEU A 41 26.65 -11.02 22.06
C LEU A 41 25.66 -11.06 23.22
N THR A 42 24.68 -10.16 23.20
CA THR A 42 23.54 -10.16 24.13
C THR A 42 22.25 -9.88 23.37
N LEU A 43 21.29 -10.80 23.47
CA LEU A 43 19.97 -10.66 22.85
C LEU A 43 19.00 -10.00 23.83
N LYS A 44 18.64 -8.74 23.59
CA LYS A 44 17.72 -7.98 24.46
C LYS A 44 16.25 -8.30 24.21
N ASP A 45 15.86 -8.47 22.95
CA ASP A 45 14.49 -8.76 22.53
C ASP A 45 14.50 -9.47 21.17
N ILE A 46 13.51 -10.34 20.91
CA ILE A 46 13.28 -11.02 19.64
C ILE A 46 11.82 -10.78 19.25
N GLN A 47 11.61 -9.91 18.28
CA GLN A 47 10.29 -9.63 17.72
C GLN A 47 10.09 -10.39 16.42
N TYR A 48 9.21 -11.38 16.44
CA TYR A 48 8.72 -12.01 15.22
C TYR A 48 7.67 -11.11 14.60
N LYS A 49 8.05 -10.35 13.57
CA LYS A 49 7.06 -9.69 12.70
C LYS A 49 6.40 -10.77 11.86
N THR A 50 5.26 -11.27 12.32
CA THR A 50 4.35 -12.00 11.42
C THR A 50 3.99 -11.02 10.30
N TYR A 51 4.06 -11.49 9.04
CA TYR A 51 3.59 -10.71 7.90
C TYR A 51 2.10 -10.46 8.11
N GLN A 52 1.76 -9.33 8.73
CA GLN A 52 0.38 -8.87 8.84
C GLN A 52 -0.02 -8.46 7.44
N LYS A 53 -0.63 -9.42 6.75
CA LYS A 53 -1.28 -9.28 5.47
C LYS A 53 -2.14 -8.01 5.55
N SER A 54 -1.71 -6.98 4.82
CA SER A 54 -2.28 -5.62 4.83
C SER A 54 -3.80 -5.65 4.68
N LEU A 55 -4.50 -4.55 4.98
CA LEU A 55 -5.97 -4.39 4.89
C LEU A 55 -6.64 -5.04 3.64
N SER A 56 -5.88 -5.27 2.57
CA SER A 56 -6.23 -6.20 1.47
C SER A 56 -6.81 -7.56 1.90
N SER A 57 -6.50 -8.06 3.10
CA SER A 57 -7.00 -9.34 3.65
C SER A 57 -8.49 -9.35 3.97
N LYS A 58 -9.13 -8.20 4.12
CA LYS A 58 -10.56 -8.10 4.48
C LYS A 58 -11.48 -7.90 3.27
N ILE A 59 -10.91 -7.86 2.06
CA ILE A 59 -11.66 -7.66 0.84
C ILE A 59 -12.06 -9.03 0.29
N LYS A 60 -13.37 -9.32 0.33
CA LYS A 60 -13.93 -10.56 -0.21
C LYS A 60 -14.47 -10.30 -1.61
N VAL A 61 -13.91 -10.98 -2.61
CA VAL A 61 -14.40 -10.90 -4.00
C VAL A 61 -15.88 -11.28 -4.03
N GLY A 62 -16.67 -10.51 -4.77
CA GLY A 62 -18.13 -10.62 -4.86
C GLY A 62 -18.89 -9.73 -3.88
N VAL A 63 -18.24 -9.13 -2.89
CA VAL A 63 -18.85 -8.22 -1.91
C VAL A 63 -18.43 -6.77 -2.23
N PRO A 64 -19.32 -5.77 -2.14
CA PRO A 64 -18.94 -4.38 -2.33
C PRO A 64 -17.97 -3.89 -1.25
N LEU A 65 -17.10 -2.96 -1.61
CA LEU A 65 -16.26 -2.22 -0.66
C LEU A 65 -17.13 -1.27 0.19
N PRO A 66 -16.62 -0.81 1.34
CA PRO A 66 -17.28 0.25 2.11
C PRO A 66 -17.60 1.46 1.22
N GLU A 67 -18.83 1.95 1.31
CA GLU A 67 -19.34 3.04 0.46
C GLU A 67 -19.09 2.83 -1.05
N ASN A 68 -19.09 1.58 -1.52
CA ASN A 68 -18.74 1.17 -2.87
C ASN A 68 -17.36 1.70 -3.33
N GLY A 69 -16.42 1.84 -2.40
CA GLY A 69 -15.05 2.30 -2.66
C GLY A 69 -14.92 3.81 -2.88
N THR A 70 -15.95 4.60 -2.55
CA THR A 70 -15.87 6.07 -2.62
C THR A 70 -15.13 6.65 -1.41
N CYS A 71 -14.75 7.92 -1.52
CA CYS A 71 -14.22 8.71 -0.41
C CYS A 71 -14.71 10.15 -0.52
N ILE A 72 -14.43 10.95 0.53
CA ILE A 72 -14.80 12.36 0.58
C ILE A 72 -14.19 13.18 -0.58
N HIS A 73 -13.00 12.80 -1.05
CA HIS A 73 -12.28 13.49 -2.12
C HIS A 73 -12.88 13.16 -3.49
N TYR A 74 -13.08 11.87 -3.76
CA TYR A 74 -13.56 11.37 -5.05
C TYR A 74 -14.88 10.61 -4.92
N ARG A 75 -15.96 11.34 -4.64
CA ARG A 75 -17.33 10.80 -4.50
C ARG A 75 -17.88 10.08 -5.74
N LYS A 76 -17.27 10.28 -6.91
CA LYS A 76 -17.65 9.65 -8.20
C LYS A 76 -16.71 8.52 -8.63
N SER A 77 -15.76 8.15 -7.76
CA SER A 77 -14.81 7.07 -7.97
C SER A 77 -15.20 5.89 -7.10
N PHE A 78 -15.61 4.79 -7.71
CA PHE A 78 -16.04 3.56 -7.04
C PHE A 78 -14.94 2.50 -7.11
N ARG A 79 -13.72 2.88 -6.73
CA ARG A 79 -12.53 2.03 -6.85
C ARG A 79 -11.50 2.40 -5.81
N TRP A 80 -10.79 1.40 -5.32
CA TRP A 80 -9.56 1.59 -4.57
C TRP A 80 -8.36 1.27 -5.45
N PHE A 81 -7.22 1.88 -5.18
CA PHE A 81 -5.99 1.69 -5.91
C PHE A 81 -4.99 0.93 -5.07
N ARG A 82 -4.26 0.01 -5.71
CA ARG A 82 -3.09 -0.60 -5.09
C ARG A 82 -1.86 0.22 -5.49
N PHE A 83 -1.36 0.99 -4.54
CA PHE A 83 -0.20 1.83 -4.74
C PHE A 83 1.08 0.98 -4.71
N PRO A 84 1.95 1.03 -5.73
CA PRO A 84 3.13 0.16 -5.83
C PRO A 84 4.19 0.48 -4.77
N CYS A 85 4.30 1.74 -4.33
CA CYS A 85 5.22 2.19 -3.28
C CYS A 85 5.11 1.38 -1.97
N CYS A 86 3.90 0.94 -1.60
CA CYS A 86 3.66 0.22 -0.34
C CYS A 86 2.73 -0.99 -0.45
N ASN A 87 2.22 -1.29 -1.64
CA ASN A 87 1.25 -2.36 -1.94
C ASN A 87 -0.06 -2.30 -1.10
N LYS A 88 -0.37 -1.16 -0.49
CA LYS A 88 -1.62 -0.92 0.24
C LYS A 88 -2.73 -0.43 -0.69
N LEU A 89 -3.97 -0.55 -0.22
CA LEU A 89 -5.16 -0.13 -0.95
C LEU A 89 -5.74 1.15 -0.35
N PHE A 90 -5.98 2.15 -1.19
CA PHE A 90 -6.63 3.40 -0.79
C PHE A 90 -7.64 3.86 -1.85
N PRO A 91 -8.72 4.57 -1.48
CA PRO A 91 -9.70 5.08 -2.44
C PRO A 91 -9.16 6.17 -3.38
N CYS A 92 -8.13 6.90 -2.94
CA CYS A 92 -7.45 7.91 -3.73
C CYS A 92 -6.02 8.16 -3.26
N ASP A 93 -5.26 8.88 -4.07
CA ASP A 93 -3.94 9.45 -3.80
C ASP A 93 -3.92 10.34 -2.55
N ILE A 94 -4.93 11.21 -2.38
CA ILE A 94 -5.01 12.09 -1.21
C ILE A 94 -5.23 11.30 0.09
N CYS A 95 -5.99 10.20 0.04
CA CYS A 95 -6.16 9.30 1.18
C CYS A 95 -4.86 8.55 1.50
N HIS A 96 -4.12 8.13 0.48
CA HIS A 96 -2.81 7.50 0.64
C HIS A 96 -1.85 8.45 1.39
N ASP A 97 -1.62 9.65 0.85
CA ASP A 97 -0.62 10.58 1.37
C ASP A 97 -0.95 11.08 2.79
N LYS A 98 -2.22 10.99 3.22
CA LYS A 98 -2.63 11.30 4.60
C LYS A 98 -2.36 10.19 5.60
N GLU A 99 -2.40 8.93 5.17
CA GLU A 99 -2.25 7.76 6.05
C GLU A 99 -0.84 7.15 5.99
N THR A 100 0.05 7.68 5.15
CA THR A 100 1.40 7.15 4.96
C THR A 100 2.46 8.25 4.96
N ASP A 101 3.64 7.95 5.50
CA ASP A 101 4.79 8.88 5.57
C ASP A 101 5.57 9.03 4.24
N HIS A 102 4.93 8.77 3.10
CA HIS A 102 5.55 8.91 1.76
C HIS A 102 4.52 9.31 0.70
N CYS A 103 5.00 9.91 -0.38
CA CYS A 103 4.17 10.27 -1.53
C CYS A 103 3.73 9.03 -2.31
N ASN A 104 2.53 9.09 -2.85
CA ASN A 104 2.02 8.05 -3.74
C ASN A 104 2.82 7.93 -5.05
N GLU A 105 2.90 6.71 -5.55
CA GLU A 105 3.32 6.40 -6.91
C GLU A 105 2.10 6.02 -7.78
N MET A 106 2.17 6.28 -9.09
CA MET A 106 1.06 5.96 -10.00
C MET A 106 0.67 4.48 -9.92
N ALA A 107 -0.58 4.22 -9.54
CA ALA A 107 -1.09 2.87 -9.39
C ALA A 107 -1.50 2.26 -10.74
N ASN A 108 -0.98 1.06 -11.04
CA ASN A 108 -1.35 0.29 -12.23
C ASN A 108 -2.45 -0.76 -11.96
N LYS A 109 -2.76 -1.02 -10.69
CA LYS A 109 -3.78 -1.96 -10.23
C LYS A 109 -4.83 -1.25 -9.39
N MET A 110 -6.07 -1.71 -9.49
CA MET A 110 -7.20 -1.20 -8.73
C MET A 110 -8.16 -2.33 -8.33
N VAL A 111 -8.97 -2.07 -7.32
CA VAL A 111 -10.03 -2.95 -6.83
C VAL A 111 -11.39 -2.29 -7.10
N CYS A 112 -12.29 -3.04 -7.72
CA CYS A 112 -13.65 -2.59 -8.00
C CYS A 112 -14.44 -2.39 -6.71
N GLY A 113 -15.09 -1.23 -6.57
CA GLY A 113 -15.92 -0.91 -5.41
C GLY A 113 -17.18 -1.74 -5.26
N PHE A 114 -17.67 -2.38 -6.33
CA PHE A 114 -18.93 -3.13 -6.31
C PHE A 114 -18.74 -4.63 -6.07
N CYS A 115 -17.67 -5.20 -6.60
CA CYS A 115 -17.42 -6.65 -6.54
C CYS A 115 -16.08 -7.00 -5.92
N SER A 116 -15.31 -6.02 -5.45
CA SER A 116 -14.03 -6.24 -4.78
C SER A 116 -12.99 -7.00 -5.61
N LYS A 117 -13.16 -7.06 -6.94
CA LYS A 117 -12.23 -7.72 -7.85
C LYS A 117 -11.04 -6.80 -8.15
N GLU A 118 -9.82 -7.32 -7.97
CA GLU A 118 -8.59 -6.63 -8.37
C GLU A 118 -8.35 -6.80 -9.88
N GLN A 119 -7.97 -5.70 -10.54
CA GLN A 119 -7.77 -5.63 -11.99
C GLN A 119 -6.84 -4.45 -12.36
N SER A 120 -6.42 -4.37 -13.62
CA SER A 120 -5.74 -3.19 -14.15
C SER A 120 -6.64 -1.94 -14.09
N VAL A 121 -6.03 -0.76 -14.08
CA VAL A 121 -6.79 0.50 -14.07
C VAL A 121 -7.56 0.68 -15.38
N LYS A 122 -8.90 0.65 -15.28
CA LYS A 122 -9.85 0.85 -16.39
C LYS A 122 -11.15 1.46 -15.86
N ASN A 123 -12.03 1.95 -16.74
CA ASN A 123 -13.29 2.56 -16.30
C ASN A 123 -14.37 1.53 -15.93
N ASN A 124 -14.35 0.37 -16.59
CA ASN A 124 -15.38 -0.66 -16.44
C ASN A 124 -14.79 -1.92 -15.80
N CYS A 125 -15.55 -2.53 -14.90
CA CYS A 125 -15.22 -3.81 -14.31
C CYS A 125 -15.83 -4.94 -15.15
N GLU A 126 -15.25 -6.12 -15.08
CA GLU A 126 -15.83 -7.34 -15.68
C GLU A 126 -17.17 -7.73 -15.06
N CYS A 127 -17.51 -7.21 -13.86
CA CYS A 127 -18.85 -7.36 -13.28
C CYS A 127 -19.91 -6.44 -13.93
N GLY A 128 -19.57 -5.71 -15.00
CA GLY A 128 -20.48 -4.85 -15.75
C GLY A 128 -20.64 -3.43 -15.19
N MET A 129 -20.05 -3.12 -14.04
CA MET A 129 -20.18 -1.79 -13.41
C MET A 129 -19.11 -0.80 -13.90
N THR A 130 -19.51 0.46 -14.09
CA THR A 130 -18.59 1.58 -14.36
C THR A 130 -18.14 2.22 -13.05
N MET A 131 -16.83 2.19 -12.80
CA MET A 131 -16.24 2.68 -11.54
C MET A 131 -15.85 4.16 -11.58
N LYS A 132 -15.85 4.77 -12.76
CA LYS A 132 -15.62 6.21 -12.92
C LYS A 132 -16.78 6.82 -13.69
N LYS A 133 -17.63 7.58 -13.02
CA LYS A 133 -18.70 8.34 -13.70
C LYS A 133 -18.09 9.60 -14.30
N SER A 134 -17.98 9.63 -15.63
CA SER A 134 -17.61 10.85 -16.35
C SER A 134 -18.75 11.86 -16.23
N THR A 135 -18.43 13.12 -15.95
CA THR A 135 -19.37 14.22 -16.11
C THR A 135 -19.22 14.84 -17.48
N ALA A 136 -20.32 15.24 -18.11
CA ALA A 136 -20.31 16.01 -19.36
C ALA A 136 -19.59 17.37 -19.23
N HIS A 137 -19.34 17.82 -18.00
CA HIS A 137 -18.61 19.04 -17.68
C HIS A 137 -17.23 18.70 -17.12
N TRP A 138 -16.21 19.47 -17.53
CA TRP A 138 -14.86 19.37 -17.01
C TRP A 138 -14.85 19.52 -15.47
N GLU A 139 -14.04 18.69 -14.82
CA GLU A 139 -13.63 18.77 -13.40
C GLU A 139 -14.74 19.15 -12.42
N GLY A 140 -15.65 18.21 -12.14
CA GLY A 140 -16.56 18.35 -11.01
C GLY A 140 -17.57 19.49 -11.10
N GLY A 141 -17.81 20.02 -12.32
CA GLY A 141 -18.71 21.16 -12.52
C GLY A 141 -18.02 22.52 -12.32
N LYS A 142 -16.70 22.55 -12.12
CA LYS A 142 -15.88 23.77 -12.11
C LYS A 142 -15.24 24.10 -13.46
N GLY A 143 -15.45 23.26 -14.48
CA GLY A 143 -15.15 23.58 -15.87
C GLY A 143 -15.94 24.80 -16.30
N THR A 144 -15.26 25.95 -16.27
CA THR A 144 -15.76 27.28 -16.59
C THR A 144 -16.69 27.20 -17.79
N ARG A 145 -17.89 27.74 -17.64
CA ARG A 145 -18.89 27.90 -18.70
C ARG A 145 -18.38 28.91 -19.72
N ASN A 146 -17.31 28.55 -20.42
CA ASN A 146 -16.63 29.43 -21.35
C ASN A 146 -17.46 29.44 -22.64
N LYS A 147 -18.22 30.52 -22.83
CA LYS A 147 -19.10 30.73 -23.99
C LYS A 147 -18.36 30.54 -25.32
N VAL A 148 -17.04 30.75 -25.36
CA VAL A 148 -16.19 30.54 -26.55
C VAL A 148 -16.17 29.07 -26.98
N VAL A 149 -15.94 28.14 -26.04
CA VAL A 149 -15.86 26.69 -26.31
C VAL A 149 -17.21 25.97 -26.21
N MET A 150 -18.26 26.63 -25.73
CA MET A 150 -19.61 26.04 -25.73
C MET A 150 -20.12 25.79 -27.16
N SER A 151 -20.79 24.65 -27.37
CA SER A 151 -21.47 24.34 -28.62
C SER A 151 -22.46 25.43 -29.01
N LYS A 152 -22.55 25.76 -30.31
CA LYS A 152 -23.55 26.71 -30.82
C LYS A 152 -25.00 26.24 -30.59
N LYS A 153 -25.20 24.93 -30.42
CA LYS A 153 -26.52 24.30 -30.16
C LYS A 153 -26.90 24.28 -28.67
N ASP A 154 -26.00 24.70 -27.78
CA ASP A 154 -26.29 24.75 -26.34
C ASP A 154 -27.27 25.88 -26.05
N ASN A 155 -28.47 25.51 -25.58
CA ASN A 155 -29.57 26.44 -25.29
C ASN A 155 -29.26 27.45 -24.16
N LYS A 156 -28.18 27.27 -23.41
CA LYS A 156 -27.71 28.17 -22.35
C LYS A 156 -26.48 28.99 -22.75
N LYS A 157 -25.97 28.88 -23.99
CA LYS A 157 -24.83 29.70 -24.47
C LYS A 157 -25.18 31.19 -24.58
N TYR A 158 -26.37 31.48 -25.08
CA TYR A 158 -26.83 32.84 -25.36
C TYR A 158 -27.90 33.36 -24.39
N LYS A 159 -28.32 32.56 -23.41
CA LYS A 159 -29.22 33.03 -22.34
C LYS A 159 -28.44 33.96 -21.41
N LYS A 160 -29.01 35.13 -21.14
CA LYS A 160 -28.49 36.13 -20.19
C LYS A 160 -28.66 35.66 -18.76
#